data_AF-A0AAU2S660-F1
#
_entry.id   AF-A0AAU2S660-F1
#
_cell.length_a   1.000
_cell.length_b   1.000
_cell.length_c   1.000
_cell.angle_alpha   90.00
_cell.angle_beta   90.00
_cell.angle_gamma   90.00
#
_symmetry.space_group_name_H-M   'P 1'
#
loop_
_entity.id
_entity.type
_entity.pdbx_description
1 polymer ?
#
loop_
_entity_poly.entity_id
_entity_poly.type
_entity_poly.pdbx_seq_one_letter_code
_entity_poly.pdbx_strand_id
1 'polypeptide(L)'
;MVGLTLLTGCAIDKGTALAAGFEEHWAGTPDVTKIHTTKNNTLPFAGTSTGTLILKDGTSADRVTELAGEMREYVARHDKVTGRITADGITFTVAADEGRTGEVLALWRSLTADDRVVNGDIHDAPWKKATDRWRIEVASVDATGALAVFKDMLAGGDRHRPLSGVMVLKVRGPGLFVETDFNDGFPAEAIAAYEAVLARYPVVGAGVRRDAVSGSAVSIVVAKSADRDHADELARRAAPNLGAAVEVSSDRGD
;
A
#
# COMPACT_ATOMS: atom_id res chain seq x y z
N MET A 1 14.52 31.76 53.97
CA MET A 1 13.52 31.63 52.89
C MET A 1 14.24 31.03 51.70
N VAL A 2 14.24 29.69 51.59
CA VAL A 2 14.94 28.95 50.54
C VAL A 2 14.04 28.97 49.32
N GLY A 3 14.44 29.72 48.28
CA GLY A 3 13.74 29.78 47.01
C GLY A 3 13.91 28.46 46.27
N LEU A 4 12.84 27.68 46.22
CA LEU A 4 12.74 26.50 45.38
C LEU A 4 12.63 26.99 43.93
N THR A 5 13.74 27.03 43.20
CA THR A 5 13.74 27.15 41.72
C THR A 5 13.11 25.88 41.17
N LEU A 6 11.79 25.91 41.00
CA LEU A 6 11.05 24.92 40.22
C LEU A 6 11.57 25.01 38.79
N LEU A 7 12.44 24.06 38.43
CA LEU A 7 12.74 23.74 37.04
C LEU A 7 11.41 23.39 36.37
N THR A 8 10.81 24.35 35.67
CA THR A 8 9.71 24.13 34.73
C THR A 8 10.30 23.37 33.53
N GLY A 9 10.64 22.10 33.74
CA GLY A 9 10.92 21.19 32.65
C GLY A 9 9.63 20.99 31.90
N CYS A 10 9.46 21.69 30.77
CA CYS A 10 8.40 21.37 29.83
C CYS A 10 8.52 19.88 29.54
N ALA A 11 7.53 19.08 29.96
CA ALA A 11 7.51 17.67 29.65
C ALA A 11 7.44 17.56 28.12
N ILE A 12 8.58 17.28 27.48
CA ILE A 12 8.61 17.06 26.03
C ILE A 12 8.06 15.67 25.80
N ASP A 13 6.95 15.59 25.07
CA ASP A 13 6.36 14.31 24.72
C ASP A 13 7.33 13.46 23.89
N LYS A 14 7.46 12.18 24.26
CA LYS A 14 8.42 11.25 23.62
C LYS A 14 8.29 11.18 22.10
N GLY A 15 7.09 11.12 21.53
CA GLY A 15 6.90 11.10 20.08
C GLY A 15 7.33 12.40 19.40
N THR A 16 7.19 13.55 20.09
CA THR A 16 7.71 14.84 19.61
C THR A 16 9.23 14.87 19.61
N ALA A 17 9.88 14.36 20.66
CA ALA A 17 11.34 14.26 20.72
C ALA A 17 11.89 13.30 19.66
N LEU A 18 11.23 12.16 19.43
CA LEU A 18 11.60 11.20 18.38
C LEU A 18 11.49 11.80 16.98
N ALA A 19 10.41 12.55 16.70
CA ALA A 19 10.24 13.23 15.42
C ALA A 19 11.33 14.28 15.19
N ALA A 20 11.64 15.11 16.19
CA ALA A 20 12.70 16.10 16.10
C ALA A 20 14.08 15.46 15.91
N GLY A 21 14.39 14.39 16.64
CA GLY A 21 15.64 13.65 16.48
C GLY A 21 15.76 12.96 15.12
N PHE A 22 14.66 12.54 14.52
CA PHE A 22 14.65 12.04 13.14
C PHE A 22 14.95 13.17 12.15
N GLU A 23 14.27 14.31 12.26
CA GLU A 23 14.49 15.46 11.39
C GLU A 23 15.93 15.99 11.48
N GLU A 24 16.48 16.09 12.70
CA GLU A 24 17.85 16.51 12.94
C GLU A 24 18.86 15.53 12.32
N HIS A 25 18.63 14.21 12.48
CA HIS A 25 19.55 13.20 11.94
C HIS A 25 19.65 13.25 10.41
N TRP A 26 18.53 13.48 9.73
CA TRP A 26 18.46 13.50 8.27
C TRP A 26 18.60 14.90 7.65
N ALA A 27 18.70 15.94 8.48
CA ALA A 27 18.83 17.32 8.01
C ALA A 27 20.08 17.48 7.13
N GLY A 28 19.90 18.09 5.95
CA GLY A 28 20.99 18.35 5.01
C GLY A 28 21.50 17.12 4.26
N THR A 29 20.84 15.97 4.39
CA THR A 29 21.17 14.77 3.59
C THR A 29 21.01 15.08 2.10
N PRO A 30 22.05 14.88 1.26
CA PRO A 30 21.94 15.05 -0.18
C PRO A 30 20.79 14.21 -0.76
N ASP A 31 20.12 14.77 -1.78
CA ASP A 31 18.98 14.16 -2.50
C ASP A 31 17.67 14.03 -1.71
N VAL A 32 17.65 14.33 -0.41
CA VAL A 32 16.42 14.46 0.38
C VAL A 32 15.86 15.86 0.17
N THR A 33 14.70 15.96 -0.49
CA THR A 33 14.04 17.25 -0.76
C THR A 33 13.16 17.70 0.39
N LYS A 34 12.59 16.73 1.12
CA LYS A 34 11.69 16.99 2.24
C LYS A 34 11.74 15.84 3.22
N ILE A 35 11.67 16.18 4.50
CA ILE A 35 11.46 15.24 5.59
C ILE A 35 10.03 15.46 6.09
N HIS A 36 9.26 14.39 6.21
CA HIS A 36 7.93 14.43 6.80
C HIS A 36 7.88 13.54 8.02
N THR A 37 7.50 14.09 9.17
CA THR A 37 7.30 13.33 10.39
C THR A 37 5.84 13.34 10.83
N THR A 38 5.37 12.20 11.29
CA THR A 38 4.14 12.06 12.06
C THR A 38 4.51 11.58 13.46
N LYS A 39 3.83 12.10 14.48
CA LYS A 39 4.08 11.78 15.89
C LYS A 39 2.80 11.30 16.55
N ASN A 40 2.93 10.30 17.40
CA ASN A 40 1.86 9.81 18.23
C ASN A 40 2.32 9.82 19.69
N ASN A 41 1.63 10.57 20.55
CA ASN A 41 1.92 10.69 21.97
C ASN A 41 0.75 10.09 22.75
N THR A 42 1.00 8.99 23.44
CA THR A 42 -0.01 8.36 24.32
C THR A 42 0.14 8.87 25.75
N LEU A 43 1.37 9.15 26.19
CA LEU A 43 1.73 9.78 27.45
C LEU A 43 3.03 10.60 27.25
N PRO A 44 3.41 11.50 28.17
CA PRO A 44 4.64 12.29 28.03
C PRO A 44 5.91 11.45 27.79
N PHE A 45 5.94 10.23 28.34
CA PHE A 45 7.06 9.28 28.19
C PHE A 45 6.78 8.11 27.22
N ALA A 46 5.61 8.09 26.58
CA ALA A 46 5.21 7.01 25.67
C ALA A 46 4.69 7.60 24.37
N GLY A 47 5.40 7.32 23.29
CA GLY A 47 5.03 7.74 21.96
C GLY A 47 5.85 7.04 20.89
N THR A 48 5.38 7.16 19.66
CA THR A 48 6.06 6.68 18.45
C THR A 48 6.17 7.81 17.45
N SER A 49 7.07 7.66 16.49
CA SER A 49 7.17 8.56 15.35
C SER A 49 7.32 7.77 14.06
N THR A 50 6.74 8.28 12.98
CA THR A 50 7.00 7.83 11.63
C THR A 50 7.71 8.94 10.89
N GLY A 51 8.94 8.69 10.45
CA GLY A 51 9.71 9.60 9.63
C GLY A 51 9.76 9.12 8.19
N THR A 52 9.48 10.01 7.23
CA THR A 52 9.53 9.72 5.80
C THR A 52 10.51 10.67 5.12
N LEU A 53 11.50 10.10 4.43
CA LEU A 53 12.40 10.84 3.54
C LEU A 53 11.76 10.89 2.15
N ILE A 54 11.54 12.10 1.64
CA ILE A 54 11.08 12.30 0.27
C ILE A 54 12.30 12.67 -0.57
N LEU A 55 12.67 11.76 -1.47
CA LEU A 55 13.83 11.92 -2.31
C LEU A 55 13.51 12.77 -3.53
N LYS A 56 14.55 13.34 -4.14
CA LYS A 56 14.44 14.07 -5.40
C LYS A 56 14.05 13.10 -6.52
N ASP A 57 13.20 13.57 -7.44
CA ASP A 57 12.85 12.80 -8.64
C ASP A 57 14.10 12.40 -9.43
N GLY A 58 14.16 11.15 -9.88
CA GLY A 58 15.31 10.60 -10.61
C GLY A 58 16.53 10.29 -9.74
N THR A 59 16.38 10.21 -8.41
CA THR A 59 17.42 9.68 -7.52
C THR A 59 17.77 8.25 -7.94
N SER A 60 19.06 7.96 -8.15
CA SER A 60 19.48 6.64 -8.64
C SER A 60 19.10 5.50 -7.68
N ALA A 61 18.81 4.31 -8.23
CA ALA A 61 18.46 3.14 -7.42
C ALA A 61 19.55 2.75 -6.41
N ASP A 62 20.83 2.96 -6.73
CA ASP A 62 21.94 2.73 -5.82
C ASP A 62 21.88 3.67 -4.63
N ARG A 63 21.59 4.97 -4.87
CA ARG A 63 21.43 5.96 -3.81
C ARG A 63 20.20 5.69 -2.93
N VAL A 64 19.08 5.26 -3.52
CA VAL A 64 17.90 4.82 -2.75
C VAL A 64 18.24 3.63 -1.85
N THR A 65 19.03 2.69 -2.35
CA THR A 65 19.46 1.49 -1.62
C THR A 65 20.40 1.84 -0.46
N GLU A 66 21.35 2.75 -0.70
CA GLU A 66 22.24 3.27 0.34
C GLU A 66 21.44 3.93 1.48
N LEU A 67 20.53 4.86 1.15
CA LEU A 67 19.68 5.54 2.13
C LEU A 67 18.77 4.56 2.87
N ALA A 68 18.26 3.52 2.21
CA ALA A 68 17.51 2.46 2.88
C ALA A 68 18.38 1.67 3.86
N GLY A 69 19.66 1.44 3.53
CA GLY A 69 20.63 0.82 4.42
C GLY A 69 20.91 1.67 5.67
N GLU A 70 21.13 2.98 5.49
CA GLU A 70 21.30 3.93 6.59
C GLU A 70 20.02 4.02 7.47
N MET A 71 18.85 4.09 6.83
CA MET A 71 17.55 4.10 7.51
C MET A 71 17.32 2.84 8.33
N ARG A 72 17.66 1.67 7.78
CA ARG A 72 17.58 0.38 8.47
C ARG A 72 18.38 0.41 9.77
N GLU A 73 19.62 0.89 9.72
CA GLU A 73 20.45 1.02 10.91
C GLU A 73 19.88 2.02 11.92
N TYR A 74 19.33 3.14 11.43
CA TYR A 74 18.69 4.13 12.28
C TYR A 74 17.49 3.53 13.02
N VAL A 75 16.56 2.88 12.33
CA VAL A 75 15.36 2.29 12.95
C VAL A 75 15.70 1.11 13.86
N ALA A 76 16.75 0.35 13.56
CA ALA A 76 17.24 -0.71 14.44
C ALA A 76 17.74 -0.17 15.79
N ARG A 77 18.30 1.05 15.81
CA ARG A 77 18.72 1.75 17.03
C ARG A 77 17.58 2.49 17.74
N HIS A 78 16.46 2.71 17.07
CA HIS A 78 15.32 3.50 17.55
C HIS A 78 14.00 2.73 17.43
N ASP A 79 13.76 1.80 18.36
CA ASP A 79 12.63 0.85 18.39
C ASP A 79 11.20 1.46 18.41
N LYS A 80 11.09 2.78 18.52
CA LYS A 80 9.82 3.54 18.49
C LYS A 80 9.70 4.45 17.27
N VAL A 81 10.61 4.32 16.31
CA VAL A 81 10.60 5.05 15.04
C VAL A 81 10.33 4.09 13.90
N THR A 82 9.37 4.43 13.05
CA THR A 82 9.18 3.81 11.74
C THR A 82 9.82 4.69 10.68
N GLY A 83 10.76 4.14 9.93
CA GLY A 83 11.45 4.82 8.84
C GLY A 83 10.83 4.48 7.49
N ARG A 84 10.60 5.49 6.65
CA ARG A 84 10.01 5.36 5.32
C ARG A 84 10.79 6.19 4.30
N ILE A 85 10.74 5.77 3.04
CA ILE A 85 11.33 6.47 1.91
C ILE A 85 10.29 6.61 0.81
N THR A 86 10.15 7.80 0.24
CA THR A 86 9.40 8.07 -0.99
C THR A 86 10.39 8.35 -2.12
N ALA A 87 10.38 7.51 -3.14
CA ALA A 87 11.22 7.62 -4.33
C ALA A 87 10.44 7.18 -5.58
N ASP A 88 10.48 8.00 -6.62
CA ASP A 88 9.81 7.76 -7.92
C ASP A 88 8.33 7.37 -7.76
N GLY A 89 7.60 8.13 -6.94
CA GLY A 89 6.16 7.93 -6.72
C GLY A 89 5.79 6.76 -5.80
N ILE A 90 6.75 5.94 -5.37
CA ILE A 90 6.52 4.83 -4.44
C ILE A 90 7.03 5.20 -3.05
N THR A 91 6.20 5.02 -2.03
CA THR A 91 6.60 5.12 -0.62
C THR A 91 6.73 3.72 -0.03
N PHE A 92 7.83 3.44 0.67
CA PHE A 92 8.02 2.15 1.31
C PHE A 92 8.58 2.27 2.73
N THR A 93 8.15 1.38 3.61
CA THR A 93 8.74 1.22 4.96
C THR A 93 10.05 0.45 4.88
N VAL A 94 11.06 0.96 5.57
CA VAL A 94 12.35 0.28 5.76
C VAL A 94 12.26 -0.55 7.04
N ALA A 95 12.45 -1.86 6.92
CA ALA A 95 12.48 -2.77 8.07
C ALA A 95 13.85 -2.73 8.75
N ALA A 96 13.92 -3.00 10.05
CA ALA A 96 15.22 -3.16 10.73
C ALA A 96 15.99 -4.41 10.24
N ASP A 97 15.26 -5.40 9.73
CA ASP A 97 15.81 -6.61 9.13
C ASP A 97 16.33 -6.34 7.70
N GLU A 98 17.54 -6.83 7.42
CA GLU A 98 18.22 -6.64 6.13
C GLU A 98 17.52 -7.41 5.01
N GLY A 99 17.11 -8.65 5.25
CA GLY A 99 16.41 -9.48 4.26
C GLY A 99 15.09 -8.85 3.84
N ARG A 100 14.28 -8.42 4.81
CA ARG A 100 12.99 -7.76 4.55
C ARG A 100 13.15 -6.42 3.84
N THR A 101 14.18 -5.63 4.19
CA THR A 101 14.49 -4.40 3.45
C THR A 101 14.90 -4.71 2.01
N GLY A 102 15.67 -5.78 1.79
CA GLY A 102 16.03 -6.26 0.46
C GLY A 102 14.82 -6.66 -0.38
N GLU A 103 13.84 -7.37 0.21
CA GLU A 103 12.58 -7.72 -0.47
C GLU A 103 11.79 -6.46 -0.89
N VAL A 104 11.68 -5.48 0.00
CA VAL A 104 10.99 -4.21 -0.28
C VAL A 104 11.69 -3.42 -1.38
N LEU A 105 13.03 -3.34 -1.36
CA LEU A 105 13.80 -2.68 -2.41
C LEU A 105 13.66 -3.37 -3.76
N ALA A 106 13.61 -4.71 -3.78
CA ALA A 106 13.36 -5.47 -5.01
C ALA A 106 11.96 -5.18 -5.58
N LEU A 107 10.93 -5.17 -4.71
CA LEU A 107 9.57 -4.81 -5.13
C LEU A 107 9.50 -3.36 -5.62
N TRP A 108 10.08 -2.41 -4.89
CA TRP A 108 10.17 -1.00 -5.27
C TRP A 108 10.74 -0.83 -6.68
N ARG A 109 11.90 -1.44 -6.96
CA ARG A 109 12.52 -1.41 -8.31
C ARG A 109 11.62 -2.00 -9.39
N SER A 110 10.92 -3.09 -9.09
CA SER A 110 10.02 -3.71 -10.06
C SER A 110 8.80 -2.83 -10.38
N LEU A 111 8.26 -2.13 -9.37
CA LEU A 111 7.11 -1.24 -9.54
C LEU A 111 7.48 0.05 -10.27
N THR A 112 8.65 0.64 -9.97
CA THR A 112 9.11 1.86 -10.66
C THR A 112 9.51 1.62 -12.11
N ALA A 113 9.88 0.40 -12.46
CA ALA A 113 10.14 -0.01 -13.85
C ALA A 113 8.86 -0.38 -14.63
N ASP A 114 7.68 -0.34 -14.00
CA ASP A 114 6.41 -0.68 -14.62
C ASP A 114 5.65 0.57 -15.06
N ASP A 115 5.49 0.74 -16.37
CA ASP A 115 4.78 1.86 -16.99
C ASP A 115 3.27 1.87 -16.68
N ARG A 116 2.73 0.76 -16.18
CA ARG A 116 1.36 0.67 -15.70
C ARG A 116 1.20 1.25 -14.30
N VAL A 117 2.28 1.45 -13.52
CA VAL A 117 2.24 1.92 -12.14
C VAL A 117 2.44 3.44 -12.09
N VAL A 118 1.55 4.13 -11.38
CA VAL A 118 1.60 5.60 -11.18
C VAL A 118 2.22 5.96 -9.84
N ASN A 119 1.81 5.25 -8.79
CA ASN A 119 2.33 5.41 -7.44
C ASN A 119 2.03 4.16 -6.60
N GLY A 120 2.58 4.10 -5.40
CA GLY A 120 2.32 3.00 -4.49
C GLY A 120 2.79 3.27 -3.07
N ASP A 121 2.25 2.48 -2.15
CA ASP A 121 2.61 2.45 -0.75
C ASP A 121 2.86 1.00 -0.31
N ILE A 122 4.08 0.71 0.12
CA ILE A 122 4.50 -0.55 0.73
C ILE A 122 4.70 -0.29 2.23
N HIS A 123 3.70 -0.62 3.02
CA HIS A 123 3.65 -0.27 4.43
C HIS A 123 3.75 -1.50 5.33
N ASP A 124 4.69 -1.48 6.28
CA ASP A 124 4.74 -2.47 7.36
C ASP A 124 3.78 -2.07 8.49
N ALA A 125 2.59 -2.70 8.54
CA ALA A 125 1.54 -2.41 9.52
C ALA A 125 1.24 -3.65 10.36
N PRO A 126 2.00 -3.92 11.43
CA PRO A 126 1.68 -5.02 12.33
C PRO A 126 0.28 -4.82 12.94
N TRP A 127 -0.62 -5.76 12.68
CA TRP A 127 -1.94 -5.82 13.31
C TRP A 127 -1.90 -6.76 14.51
N LYS A 128 -2.13 -6.20 15.71
CA LYS A 128 -2.11 -6.93 17.00
C LYS A 128 -0.77 -7.65 17.21
N LYS A 129 -0.79 -8.93 17.62
CA LYS A 129 0.40 -9.74 17.96
C LYS A 129 1.15 -10.32 16.76
N ALA A 130 0.70 -10.04 15.54
CA ALA A 130 1.29 -10.65 14.36
C ALA A 130 2.35 -9.73 13.78
N THR A 131 3.55 -10.28 13.67
CA THR A 131 4.83 -9.61 13.38
C THR A 131 5.09 -9.42 11.89
N ASP A 132 4.31 -10.04 11.00
CA ASP A 132 4.58 -10.09 9.55
C ASP A 132 3.38 -9.61 8.74
N ARG A 133 3.28 -8.31 8.43
CA ARG A 133 2.06 -7.79 7.78
C ARG A 133 2.32 -6.62 6.83
N TRP A 134 2.93 -6.90 5.69
CA TRP A 134 3.02 -5.91 4.61
C TRP A 134 1.63 -5.61 4.05
N ARG A 135 1.30 -4.33 3.94
CA ARG A 135 0.16 -3.84 3.18
C ARG A 135 0.69 -3.13 1.96
N ILE A 136 0.22 -3.52 0.79
CA ILE A 136 0.65 -2.92 -0.46
C ILE A 136 -0.56 -2.31 -1.14
N GLU A 137 -0.47 -1.01 -1.42
CA GLU A 137 -1.45 -0.27 -2.19
C GLU A 137 -0.77 0.28 -3.44
N VAL A 138 -1.29 -0.02 -4.63
CA VAL A 138 -0.71 0.45 -5.90
C VAL A 138 -1.78 1.19 -6.70
N ALA A 139 -1.42 2.34 -7.25
CA ALA A 139 -2.23 3.01 -8.27
C ALA A 139 -1.65 2.72 -9.65
N SER A 140 -2.53 2.44 -10.59
CA SER A 140 -2.24 2.16 -11.98
C SER A 140 -2.88 3.18 -12.91
N VAL A 141 -2.35 3.29 -14.13
CA VAL A 141 -2.77 4.25 -15.15
C VAL A 141 -4.24 4.10 -15.57
N ASP A 142 -4.77 2.87 -15.58
CA ASP A 142 -6.14 2.54 -15.96
C ASP A 142 -6.58 1.19 -15.35
N ALA A 143 -7.83 0.78 -15.63
CA ALA A 143 -8.38 -0.50 -15.17
C ALA A 143 -7.62 -1.73 -15.70
N THR A 144 -7.12 -1.68 -16.93
CA THR A 144 -6.39 -2.80 -17.56
C THR A 144 -5.05 -3.00 -16.88
N GLY A 145 -4.31 -1.91 -16.67
CA GLY A 145 -3.07 -1.88 -15.91
C GLY A 145 -3.28 -2.35 -14.48
N ALA A 146 -4.35 -1.89 -13.81
CA ALA A 146 -4.65 -2.29 -12.45
C ALA A 146 -4.86 -3.80 -12.30
N LEU A 147 -5.65 -4.42 -13.18
CA LEU A 147 -5.86 -5.87 -13.14
C LEU A 147 -4.58 -6.64 -13.47
N ALA A 148 -3.79 -6.16 -14.43
CA ALA A 148 -2.55 -6.82 -14.82
C ALA A 148 -1.49 -6.76 -13.70
N VAL A 149 -1.29 -5.59 -13.07
CA VAL A 149 -0.41 -5.44 -11.91
C VAL A 149 -0.87 -6.32 -10.75
N PHE A 150 -2.17 -6.37 -10.47
CA PHE A 150 -2.72 -7.24 -9.41
C PHE A 150 -2.40 -8.72 -9.68
N LYS A 151 -2.62 -9.19 -10.92
CA LYS A 151 -2.31 -10.57 -11.31
C LYS A 151 -0.81 -10.86 -11.22
N ASP A 152 0.04 -9.94 -11.69
CA ASP A 152 1.49 -10.10 -11.64
C ASP A 152 2.01 -10.20 -10.19
N MET A 153 1.40 -9.46 -9.25
CA MET A 153 1.77 -9.49 -7.84
C MET A 153 1.24 -10.72 -7.07
N LEU A 154 0.05 -11.23 -7.40
CA LEU A 154 -0.60 -12.30 -6.62
C LEU A 154 -0.45 -13.71 -7.23
N ALA A 155 -0.45 -13.82 -8.56
CA ALA A 155 -0.58 -15.10 -9.25
C ALA A 155 0.75 -15.82 -9.51
N GLY A 156 1.84 -15.45 -8.82
CA GLY A 156 3.17 -15.96 -9.11
C GLY A 156 3.70 -15.50 -10.47
N GLY A 157 3.24 -14.35 -10.98
CA GLY A 157 3.84 -13.71 -12.12
C GLY A 157 5.26 -13.28 -11.78
N ASP A 158 6.22 -13.63 -12.63
CA ASP A 158 7.65 -13.40 -12.36
C ASP A 158 8.01 -11.90 -12.26
N ARG A 159 7.14 -11.00 -12.71
CA ARG A 159 7.44 -9.57 -12.86
C ARG A 159 7.51 -8.82 -11.53
N HIS A 160 6.57 -9.08 -10.61
CA HIS A 160 6.54 -8.46 -9.28
C HIS A 160 6.58 -9.55 -8.23
N ARG A 161 7.78 -9.93 -7.79
CA ARG A 161 7.92 -10.93 -6.74
C ARG A 161 7.25 -10.40 -5.45
N PRO A 162 6.16 -11.01 -4.96
CA PRO A 162 5.49 -10.51 -3.76
C PRO A 162 6.39 -10.65 -2.54
N LEU A 163 6.23 -9.73 -1.59
CA LEU A 163 6.93 -9.80 -0.31
C LEU A 163 6.46 -11.03 0.48
N SER A 164 7.34 -11.59 1.31
CA SER A 164 6.91 -12.59 2.28
C SER A 164 5.98 -11.95 3.32
N GLY A 165 4.86 -12.60 3.67
CA GLY A 165 3.93 -12.06 4.68
C GLY A 165 3.15 -10.81 4.27
N VAL A 166 2.86 -10.62 2.96
CA VAL A 166 1.84 -9.65 2.53
C VAL A 166 0.49 -10.04 3.13
N MET A 167 -0.24 -9.03 3.56
CA MET A 167 -1.50 -9.14 4.31
C MET A 167 -2.67 -8.45 3.63
N VAL A 168 -2.38 -7.45 2.83
CA VAL A 168 -3.36 -6.74 2.03
C VAL A 168 -2.66 -6.37 0.74
N LEU A 169 -3.26 -6.71 -0.39
CA LEU A 169 -2.89 -6.14 -1.68
C LEU A 169 -4.09 -5.42 -2.25
N LYS A 170 -3.94 -4.12 -2.50
CA LYS A 170 -4.90 -3.28 -3.21
C LYS A 170 -4.26 -2.72 -4.45
N VAL A 171 -4.93 -2.85 -5.59
CA VAL A 171 -4.54 -2.18 -6.82
C VAL A 171 -5.73 -1.37 -7.33
N ARG A 172 -5.51 -0.10 -7.62
CA ARG A 172 -6.52 0.83 -8.10
C ARG A 172 -6.14 1.35 -9.48
N GLY A 173 -7.08 1.44 -10.38
CA GLY A 173 -6.97 2.22 -11.61
C GLY A 173 -8.26 2.99 -11.85
N PRO A 174 -8.27 4.03 -12.68
CA PRO A 174 -9.50 4.61 -13.20
C PRO A 174 -10.50 3.52 -13.63
N GLY A 175 -11.66 3.46 -12.98
CA GLY A 175 -12.73 2.49 -13.27
C GLY A 175 -12.57 1.09 -12.66
N LEU A 176 -11.49 0.79 -11.92
CA LEU A 176 -11.32 -0.52 -11.28
C LEU A 176 -10.63 -0.42 -9.91
N PHE A 177 -11.17 -1.18 -8.96
CA PHE A 177 -10.55 -1.46 -7.67
C PHE A 177 -10.47 -2.97 -7.47
N VAL A 178 -9.27 -3.49 -7.23
CA VAL A 178 -9.05 -4.91 -6.90
C VAL A 178 -8.35 -5.01 -5.55
N GLU A 179 -8.88 -5.83 -4.65
CA GLU A 179 -8.38 -6.02 -3.29
C GLU A 179 -8.39 -7.49 -2.88
N THR A 180 -7.37 -7.87 -2.12
CA THR A 180 -7.36 -9.16 -1.40
C THR A 180 -6.77 -8.99 0.00
N ASP A 181 -7.46 -9.59 0.98
CA ASP A 181 -6.96 -9.80 2.34
C ASP A 181 -6.31 -11.19 2.47
N PHE A 182 -5.10 -11.23 3.00
CA PHE A 182 -4.13 -12.33 2.80
C PHE A 182 -4.15 -13.38 3.92
N ASN A 183 -5.32 -13.94 4.17
CA ASN A 183 -5.36 -15.40 4.42
C ASN A 183 -6.00 -16.13 3.24
N ASP A 184 -6.47 -15.41 2.23
CA ASP A 184 -7.25 -15.98 1.15
C ASP A 184 -6.52 -15.95 -0.18
N GLY A 185 -6.83 -16.97 -0.97
CA GLY A 185 -6.32 -17.13 -2.32
C GLY A 185 -6.85 -16.08 -3.29
N PHE A 186 -6.27 -16.10 -4.49
CA PHE A 186 -6.66 -15.29 -5.63
C PHE A 186 -8.19 -15.32 -5.88
N PRO A 187 -8.87 -14.16 -6.01
CA PRO A 187 -10.32 -14.09 -6.25
C PRO A 187 -10.70 -14.48 -7.68
N ALA A 188 -10.40 -15.73 -8.07
CA ALA A 188 -10.50 -16.23 -9.43
C ALA A 188 -11.89 -16.01 -10.05
N GLU A 189 -12.96 -16.39 -9.34
CA GLU A 189 -14.32 -16.24 -9.86
C GLU A 189 -14.76 -14.78 -9.96
N ALA A 190 -14.39 -13.93 -8.99
CA ALA A 190 -14.76 -12.52 -9.04
C ALA A 190 -14.04 -11.79 -10.20
N ILE A 191 -12.79 -12.16 -10.46
CA ILE A 191 -12.04 -11.71 -11.64
C ILE A 191 -12.69 -12.26 -12.92
N ALA A 192 -13.05 -13.55 -12.96
CA ALA A 192 -13.69 -14.15 -14.14
C ALA A 192 -15.04 -13.49 -14.48
N ALA A 193 -15.86 -13.17 -13.48
CA ALA A 193 -17.11 -12.42 -13.65
C ALA A 193 -16.87 -11.03 -14.24
N TYR A 194 -15.90 -10.29 -13.69
CA TYR A 194 -15.50 -8.98 -14.21
C TYR A 194 -15.04 -9.08 -15.67
N GLU A 195 -14.14 -10.01 -15.99
CA GLU A 195 -13.60 -10.20 -17.34
C GLU A 195 -14.67 -10.63 -18.34
N ALA A 196 -15.63 -11.47 -17.93
CA ALA A 196 -16.74 -11.89 -18.78
C ALA A 196 -17.65 -10.72 -19.18
N VAL A 197 -17.93 -9.79 -18.27
CA VAL A 197 -18.72 -8.58 -18.58
C VAL A 197 -17.91 -7.61 -19.44
N LEU A 198 -16.65 -7.36 -19.05
CA LEU A 198 -15.75 -6.45 -19.77
C LEU A 198 -15.54 -6.88 -21.24
N ALA A 199 -15.54 -8.18 -21.52
CA ALA A 199 -15.41 -8.72 -22.87
C ALA A 199 -16.59 -8.35 -23.79
N ARG A 200 -17.75 -7.96 -23.24
CA ARG A 200 -18.96 -7.69 -24.02
C ARG A 200 -19.50 -6.28 -23.87
N TYR A 201 -19.31 -5.65 -22.72
CA TYR A 201 -19.90 -4.36 -22.39
C TYR A 201 -18.86 -3.37 -21.87
N PRO A 202 -19.01 -2.07 -22.18
CA PRO A 202 -18.23 -1.03 -21.53
C PRO A 202 -18.53 -1.01 -20.03
N VAL A 203 -17.49 -1.23 -19.22
CA VAL A 203 -17.53 -1.12 -17.75
C VAL A 203 -16.96 0.23 -17.35
N VAL A 204 -17.73 1.02 -16.59
CA VAL A 204 -17.31 2.35 -16.11
C VAL A 204 -16.77 2.32 -14.69
N GLY A 205 -17.06 1.24 -13.94
CA GLY A 205 -16.58 1.03 -12.58
C GLY A 205 -16.68 -0.43 -12.19
N ALA A 206 -15.69 -0.94 -11.44
CA ALA A 206 -15.78 -2.26 -10.84
C ALA A 206 -15.01 -2.33 -9.52
N GLY A 207 -15.51 -3.15 -8.61
CA GLY A 207 -14.85 -3.54 -7.37
C GLY A 207 -14.74 -5.07 -7.32
N VAL A 208 -13.52 -5.59 -7.31
CA VAL A 208 -13.22 -7.01 -7.11
C VAL A 208 -12.58 -7.15 -5.75
N ARG A 209 -13.15 -7.97 -4.88
CA ARG A 209 -12.67 -8.10 -3.49
C ARG A 209 -12.58 -9.56 -3.07
N ARG A 210 -11.63 -9.83 -2.18
CA ARG A 210 -11.56 -11.04 -1.37
C ARG A 210 -11.37 -10.66 0.09
N ASP A 211 -12.32 -11.03 0.93
CA ASP A 211 -12.19 -10.90 2.38
C ASP A 211 -12.41 -12.24 3.09
N ALA A 212 -11.74 -12.40 4.24
CA ALA A 212 -11.72 -13.65 5.00
C ALA A 212 -13.07 -14.08 5.58
N VAL A 213 -14.06 -13.17 5.64
CA VAL A 213 -15.35 -13.41 6.29
C VAL A 213 -16.44 -13.67 5.26
N SER A 214 -16.53 -12.82 4.24
CA SER A 214 -17.59 -12.81 3.22
C SER A 214 -17.14 -13.50 1.92
N GLY A 215 -15.86 -13.85 1.80
CA GLY A 215 -15.30 -14.53 0.64
C GLY A 215 -15.02 -13.58 -0.52
N SER A 216 -15.16 -14.10 -1.74
CA SER A 216 -14.93 -13.30 -2.95
C SER A 216 -16.23 -12.57 -3.34
N ALA A 217 -16.11 -11.31 -3.76
CA ALA A 217 -17.22 -10.52 -4.24
C ALA A 217 -16.82 -9.67 -5.45
N VAL A 218 -17.78 -9.38 -6.30
CA VAL A 218 -17.61 -8.50 -7.46
C VAL A 218 -18.80 -7.56 -7.60
N SER A 219 -18.51 -6.28 -7.72
CA SER A 219 -19.47 -5.26 -8.14
C SER A 219 -19.04 -4.68 -9.48
N ILE A 220 -19.96 -4.62 -10.44
CA ILE A 220 -19.72 -4.17 -11.80
C ILE A 220 -20.75 -3.08 -12.15
N VAL A 221 -20.25 -1.96 -12.64
CA VAL A 221 -21.05 -0.84 -13.15
C VAL A 221 -20.84 -0.76 -14.65
N VAL A 222 -21.84 -1.16 -15.42
CA VAL A 222 -21.82 -1.06 -16.88
C VAL A 222 -22.35 0.30 -17.34
N ALA A 223 -21.90 0.76 -18.51
CA ALA A 223 -22.42 1.98 -19.11
C ALA A 223 -23.94 1.89 -19.31
N LYS A 224 -24.64 3.04 -19.26
CA LYS A 224 -26.11 3.12 -19.37
C LYS A 224 -26.69 2.48 -20.63
N SER A 225 -25.93 2.44 -21.72
CA SER A 225 -26.33 1.83 -22.99
C SER A 225 -26.19 0.31 -23.02
N ALA A 226 -25.56 -0.30 -22.01
CA ALA A 226 -25.37 -1.75 -21.94
C ALA A 226 -26.65 -2.46 -21.47
N ASP A 227 -26.84 -3.68 -21.96
CA ASP A 227 -27.87 -4.57 -21.45
C ASP A 227 -27.43 -5.12 -20.09
N ARG A 228 -27.96 -4.51 -19.02
CA ARG A 228 -27.65 -4.84 -17.63
C ARG A 228 -28.01 -6.28 -17.28
N ASP A 229 -29.16 -6.76 -17.76
CA ASP A 229 -29.67 -8.08 -17.38
C ASP A 229 -28.80 -9.16 -18.02
N HIS A 230 -28.43 -8.98 -19.29
CA HIS A 230 -27.47 -9.88 -19.92
C HIS A 230 -26.05 -9.77 -19.32
N ALA A 231 -25.62 -8.58 -18.89
CA ALA A 231 -24.35 -8.43 -18.17
C ALA A 231 -24.35 -9.20 -16.83
N ASP A 232 -25.45 -9.16 -16.07
CA ASP A 232 -25.63 -9.95 -14.84
C ASP A 232 -25.58 -11.46 -15.14
N GLU A 233 -26.24 -11.92 -16.21
CA GLU A 233 -26.18 -13.32 -16.64
C GLU A 233 -24.76 -13.77 -17.00
N LEU A 234 -23.99 -12.95 -17.72
CA LEU A 234 -22.59 -13.24 -18.07
C LEU A 234 -21.73 -13.35 -16.81
N ALA A 235 -21.86 -12.39 -15.89
CA ALA A 235 -21.11 -12.37 -14.65
C ALA A 235 -21.40 -13.62 -13.79
N ARG A 236 -22.68 -13.95 -13.58
CA ARG A 236 -23.09 -15.12 -12.80
C ARG A 236 -22.68 -16.44 -13.43
N ARG A 237 -22.69 -16.53 -14.76
CA ARG A 237 -22.23 -17.72 -15.48
C ARG A 237 -20.73 -17.96 -15.32
N ALA A 238 -19.94 -16.89 -15.30
CA ALA A 238 -18.50 -16.96 -15.11
C ALA A 238 -18.09 -17.20 -13.65
N ALA A 239 -18.98 -16.89 -12.69
CA ALA A 239 -18.76 -17.03 -11.26
C ALA A 239 -19.92 -17.76 -10.56
N PRO A 240 -20.13 -19.06 -10.87
CA PRO A 240 -21.31 -19.80 -10.43
C PRO A 240 -21.40 -19.98 -8.91
N ASN A 241 -20.28 -19.90 -8.18
CA ASN A 241 -20.26 -20.11 -6.74
C ASN A 241 -20.40 -18.83 -5.92
N LEU A 242 -20.33 -17.65 -6.56
CA LEU A 242 -20.44 -16.37 -5.86
C LEU A 242 -21.88 -15.97 -5.52
N GLY A 243 -22.88 -16.49 -6.24
CA GLY A 243 -24.29 -16.25 -5.96
C GLY A 243 -24.61 -14.75 -5.82
N ALA A 244 -25.13 -14.33 -4.68
CA ALA A 244 -25.49 -12.93 -4.40
C ALA A 244 -24.29 -11.98 -4.29
N ALA A 245 -23.05 -12.49 -4.19
CA ALA A 245 -21.83 -11.67 -4.16
C ALA A 245 -21.41 -11.16 -5.55
N VAL A 246 -22.19 -11.49 -6.60
CA VAL A 246 -22.11 -10.86 -7.92
C VAL A 246 -23.19 -9.79 -8.02
N GLU A 247 -22.77 -8.54 -8.11
CA GLU A 247 -23.65 -7.38 -8.28
C GLU A 247 -23.35 -6.67 -9.60
N VAL A 248 -24.35 -6.56 -10.48
CA VAL A 248 -24.25 -5.77 -11.72
C VAL A 248 -25.28 -4.65 -11.72
N SER A 249 -24.81 -3.43 -11.97
CA SER A 249 -25.62 -2.22 -12.01
C SER A 249 -25.30 -1.37 -13.23
N SER A 250 -26.21 -0.46 -13.57
CA SER A 250 -26.00 0.51 -14.66
C SER A 250 -25.55 1.86 -14.09
N ASP A 251 -24.71 2.55 -14.86
CA ASP A 251 -24.29 3.91 -14.55
C ASP A 251 -25.49 4.85 -14.39
N ARG A 252 -25.53 5.55 -13.26
CA ARG A 252 -26.54 6.58 -12.94
C ARG A 252 -25.90 7.92 -13.27
N GLY A 253 -25.71 8.23 -14.55
CA GLY A 253 -25.10 9.50 -14.94
C GLY A 253 -25.75 10.70 -14.23
N ASP A 254 -24.90 11.64 -13.80
CA ASP A 254 -25.30 12.96 -13.28
C ASP A 254 -25.89 13.85 -14.40
#